data_AF-A0A6G6SJ47-F1
#
_entry.id   AF-A0A6G6SJ47-F1
#
_cell.length_a   1.000
_cell.length_b   1.000
_cell.length_c   1.000
_cell.angle_alpha   90.00
_cell.angle_beta   90.00
_cell.angle_gamma   90.00
#
_symmetry.space_group_name_H-M   'P 1'
#
loop_
_entity.id
_entity.type
_entity.pdbx_description
1 polymer ?
#
loop_
_entity_poly.entity_id
_entity_poly.type
_entity_poly.pdbx_seq_one_letter_code
_entity_poly.pdbx_strand_id
1 'polypeptide(L)'
;METIEELITALELAVPELDAQALRENLPESDAQEDVLNWLYESLSAQGLMDYVEWTEYFGDIPDLKSLEQISFSESPSALILSQVENIDWDEVSVDPYMLPYELPYLEYINHFLAEKGLRLVDLTPFENAYIFCIRDDEELIEKLDGALNIFEMGINEREPMDREETKDYIRSLIE
;
A
#
# COMPACT_ATOMS: atom_id res chain seq x y z
N MET A 1 -1.88 1.93 -25.58
CA MET A 1 -3.33 2.32 -25.58
C MET A 1 -4.28 1.19 -25.19
N GLU A 2 -4.31 0.02 -25.87
CA GLU A 2 -5.14 -1.11 -25.38
C GLU A 2 -4.72 -1.56 -23.96
N THR A 3 -3.42 -1.52 -23.67
CA THR A 3 -2.82 -1.82 -22.36
C THR A 3 -3.23 -0.85 -21.23
N ILE A 4 -3.40 0.45 -21.54
CA ILE A 4 -3.86 1.44 -20.56
C ILE A 4 -5.34 1.22 -20.23
N GLU A 5 -6.16 0.88 -21.22
CA GLU A 5 -7.58 0.57 -20.97
C GLU A 5 -7.74 -0.71 -20.13
N GLU A 6 -6.88 -1.71 -20.33
CA GLU A 6 -6.81 -2.89 -19.47
C GLU A 6 -6.48 -2.53 -18.02
N LEU A 7 -5.49 -1.64 -17.80
CA LEU A 7 -5.15 -1.14 -16.47
C LEU A 7 -6.30 -0.34 -15.83
N ILE A 8 -6.94 0.56 -16.57
CA ILE A 8 -8.12 1.30 -16.09
C ILE A 8 -9.23 0.34 -15.68
N THR A 9 -9.48 -0.69 -16.49
CA THR A 9 -10.51 -1.71 -16.19
C THR A 9 -10.16 -2.50 -14.93
N ALA A 10 -8.89 -2.86 -14.75
CA ALA A 10 -8.45 -3.55 -13.53
C ALA A 10 -8.59 -2.66 -12.30
N LEU A 11 -8.20 -1.38 -12.40
CA LEU A 11 -8.38 -0.38 -11.34
C LEU A 11 -9.85 -0.18 -10.99
N GLU A 12 -10.75 -0.07 -11.97
CA GLU A 12 -12.19 0.10 -11.75
C GLU A 12 -12.79 -1.06 -10.95
N LEU A 13 -12.29 -2.27 -11.17
CA LEU A 13 -12.71 -3.46 -10.44
C LEU A 13 -12.08 -3.55 -9.05
N ALA A 14 -10.81 -3.20 -8.91
CA ALA A 14 -10.04 -3.37 -7.68
C ALA A 14 -10.22 -2.21 -6.70
N VAL A 15 -10.16 -0.95 -7.16
CA VAL A 15 -10.19 0.25 -6.32
C VAL A 15 -11.65 0.65 -5.99
N PRO A 16 -12.05 0.71 -4.72
CA PRO A 16 -13.37 1.20 -4.34
C PRO A 16 -13.56 2.67 -4.72
N GLU A 17 -14.78 3.02 -5.16
CA GLU A 17 -15.19 4.41 -5.43
C GLU A 17 -14.41 5.14 -6.54
N LEU A 18 -13.63 4.41 -7.34
CA LEU A 18 -12.91 4.97 -8.49
C LEU A 18 -13.87 5.53 -9.54
N ASP A 19 -13.65 6.79 -9.95
CA ASP A 19 -14.20 7.33 -11.17
C ASP A 19 -13.27 7.01 -12.35
N ALA A 20 -13.51 5.87 -12.98
CA ALA A 20 -12.73 5.42 -14.12
C ALA A 20 -12.91 6.31 -15.37
N GLN A 21 -13.95 7.15 -15.43
CA GLN A 21 -14.10 8.12 -16.52
C GLN A 21 -13.07 9.24 -16.39
N ALA A 22 -12.80 9.71 -15.17
CA ALA A 22 -11.77 10.71 -14.91
C ALA A 22 -10.37 10.26 -15.39
N LEU A 23 -10.05 8.97 -15.22
CA LEU A 23 -8.80 8.38 -15.71
C LEU A 23 -8.69 8.42 -17.24
N ARG A 24 -9.81 8.15 -17.94
CA ARG A 24 -9.86 8.13 -19.41
C ARG A 24 -9.78 9.52 -20.05
N GLU A 25 -10.15 10.56 -19.30
CA GLU A 25 -10.11 11.95 -19.80
C GLU A 25 -8.69 12.52 -19.88
N ASN A 26 -7.77 12.00 -19.06
CA ASN A 26 -6.38 12.45 -19.00
C ASN A 26 -5.45 11.24 -19.05
N LEU A 27 -5.33 10.58 -20.22
CA LEU A 27 -4.42 9.46 -20.40
C LEU A 27 -2.94 9.87 -20.22
N PRO A 28 -2.04 8.94 -19.87
CA PRO A 28 -0.62 9.24 -19.74
C PRO A 28 -0.01 9.68 -21.07
N GLU A 29 1.08 10.46 -21.00
CA GLU A 29 1.77 10.97 -22.19
C GLU A 29 2.35 9.85 -23.06
N SER A 30 2.78 8.75 -22.44
CA SER A 30 3.24 7.55 -23.10
C SER A 30 3.02 6.30 -22.25
N ASP A 31 3.36 5.13 -22.80
CA ASP A 31 3.33 3.84 -22.08
C ASP A 31 4.63 3.61 -21.26
N ALA A 32 5.48 4.62 -21.06
CA ALA A 32 6.68 4.52 -20.23
C ALA A 32 6.32 4.49 -18.73
N GLN A 33 7.06 3.70 -17.93
CA GLN A 33 6.79 3.50 -16.50
C GLN A 33 6.60 4.81 -15.73
N GLU A 34 7.48 5.80 -15.93
CA GLU A 34 7.41 7.10 -15.24
C GLU A 34 6.15 7.89 -15.62
N ASP A 35 5.78 7.91 -16.91
CA ASP A 35 4.59 8.62 -17.38
C ASP A 35 3.31 7.97 -16.83
N VAL A 36 3.27 6.64 -16.77
CA VAL A 36 2.13 5.89 -16.21
C VAL A 36 2.06 6.07 -14.69
N LEU A 37 3.18 6.03 -13.98
CA LEU A 37 3.24 6.27 -12.53
C LEU A 37 2.72 7.69 -12.20
N ASN A 38 3.25 8.70 -12.88
CA ASN A 38 2.84 10.09 -12.67
C ASN A 38 1.34 10.26 -12.94
N TRP A 39 0.84 9.68 -14.03
CA TRP A 39 -0.57 9.67 -14.34
C TRP A 39 -1.44 8.97 -13.28
N LEU A 40 -1.03 7.79 -12.81
CA LEU A 40 -1.74 7.06 -11.75
C LEU A 40 -1.80 7.91 -10.47
N TYR A 41 -0.66 8.45 -10.05
CA TYR A 41 -0.59 9.28 -8.85
C TYR A 41 -1.47 10.52 -8.99
N GLU A 42 -1.33 11.31 -10.05
CA GLU A 42 -2.14 12.52 -10.26
C GLU A 42 -3.63 12.20 -10.32
N SER A 43 -4.02 11.15 -11.04
CA SER A 43 -5.43 10.79 -11.26
C SER A 43 -6.09 10.20 -10.02
N LEU A 44 -5.39 9.35 -9.27
CA LEU A 44 -5.92 8.68 -8.07
C LEU A 44 -5.86 9.61 -6.85
N SER A 45 -4.78 10.37 -6.65
CA SER A 45 -4.68 11.33 -5.55
C SER A 45 -5.71 12.47 -5.69
N ALA A 46 -6.01 12.93 -6.90
CA ALA A 46 -7.07 13.92 -7.14
C ALA A 46 -8.47 13.43 -6.71
N GLN A 47 -8.65 12.11 -6.59
CA GLN A 47 -9.88 11.47 -6.12
C GLN A 47 -9.79 11.04 -4.64
N GLY A 48 -8.66 11.27 -3.96
CA GLY A 48 -8.39 10.77 -2.61
C GLY A 48 -8.24 9.25 -2.54
N LEU A 49 -7.75 8.62 -3.62
CA LEU A 49 -7.63 7.16 -3.76
C LEU A 49 -6.18 6.67 -3.71
N MET A 50 -5.20 7.56 -3.72
CA MET A 50 -3.80 7.24 -3.55
C MET A 50 -3.12 8.30 -2.70
N ASP A 51 -2.30 7.85 -1.76
CA ASP A 51 -1.48 8.65 -0.88
C ASP A 51 0.00 8.40 -1.20
N TYR A 52 0.81 9.44 -1.13
CA TYR A 52 2.25 9.36 -1.34
C TYR A 52 2.98 9.65 -0.04
N VAL A 53 3.89 8.74 0.33
CA VAL A 53 4.70 8.90 1.53
C VAL A 53 6.15 8.52 1.23
N GLU A 54 7.09 9.35 1.68
CA GLU A 54 8.49 8.93 1.72
C GLU A 54 8.60 7.79 2.73
N TRP A 55 9.01 6.58 2.30
CA TRP A 55 8.87 5.39 3.15
C TRP A 55 9.71 5.51 4.44
N THR A 56 10.81 6.27 4.41
CA THR A 56 11.60 6.65 5.59
C THR A 56 10.85 7.44 6.65
N GLU A 57 9.80 8.13 6.25
CA GLU A 57 8.98 8.99 7.10
C GLU A 57 7.65 8.33 7.48
N TYR A 58 7.39 7.09 7.03
CA TYR A 58 6.15 6.39 7.35
C TYR A 58 6.25 5.66 8.69
N PHE A 59 5.48 6.13 9.67
CA PHE A 59 5.43 5.56 11.03
C PHE A 59 4.08 4.92 11.36
N GLY A 60 3.43 4.36 10.33
CA GLY A 60 2.14 3.68 10.47
C GLY A 60 0.95 4.61 10.71
N ASP A 61 1.04 5.85 10.25
CA ASP A 61 -0.13 6.72 10.13
C ASP A 61 -1.15 6.09 9.18
N ILE A 62 -2.44 6.24 9.46
CA ILE A 62 -3.47 5.76 8.52
C ILE A 62 -3.41 6.66 7.27
N PRO A 63 -3.22 6.11 6.06
CA PRO A 63 -3.20 6.91 4.83
C PRO A 63 -4.49 7.73 4.66
N ASP A 64 -4.37 8.96 4.14
CA ASP A 64 -5.52 9.87 3.96
C ASP A 64 -6.31 9.51 2.68
N LEU A 65 -6.97 8.34 2.74
CA LEU A 65 -7.72 7.77 1.64
C LEU A 65 -9.23 7.85 1.92
N LYS A 66 -9.98 8.23 0.90
CA LYS A 66 -11.44 8.37 0.95
C LYS A 66 -12.15 7.11 1.45
N SER A 67 -11.66 5.92 1.05
CA SER A 67 -12.21 4.62 1.48
C SER A 67 -12.02 4.35 2.97
N LEU A 68 -11.09 5.04 3.63
CA LEU A 68 -10.74 4.86 5.04
C LEU A 68 -11.40 5.89 5.97
N GLU A 69 -11.93 7.01 5.44
CA GLU A 69 -12.49 8.12 6.23
C GLU A 69 -13.55 7.71 7.27
N GLN A 70 -14.31 6.65 6.97
CA GLN A 70 -15.41 6.16 7.81
C GLN A 70 -15.04 4.91 8.61
N ILE A 71 -13.80 4.43 8.51
CA ILE A 71 -13.34 3.24 9.20
C ILE A 71 -12.81 3.61 10.58
N SER A 72 -13.38 2.99 11.61
CA SER A 72 -12.90 3.11 12.98
C SER A 72 -11.99 1.93 13.33
N PHE A 73 -10.75 2.23 13.71
CA PHE A 73 -9.82 1.24 14.25
C PHE A 73 -10.04 1.08 15.76
N SER A 74 -10.03 -0.15 16.25
CA SER A 74 -10.24 -0.47 17.67
C SER A 74 -9.03 -0.13 18.55
N GLU A 75 -7.84 -0.08 17.94
CA GLU A 75 -6.59 0.39 18.53
C GLU A 75 -5.79 1.18 17.48
N SER A 76 -4.75 1.90 17.92
CA SER A 76 -3.80 2.57 17.03
C SER A 76 -2.81 1.53 16.49
N PRO A 77 -2.78 1.25 15.17
CA PRO A 77 -1.90 0.22 14.62
C PRO A 77 -0.41 0.52 14.85
N SER A 78 -0.01 1.79 14.68
CA SER A 78 1.36 2.24 14.92
C SER A 78 1.80 2.06 16.37
N ALA A 79 0.91 2.24 17.35
CA ALA A 79 1.26 2.13 18.76
C ALA A 79 1.77 0.73 19.16
N LEU A 80 1.23 -0.34 18.56
CA LEU A 80 1.72 -1.70 18.81
C LEU A 80 3.17 -1.83 18.32
N ILE A 81 3.42 -1.46 17.07
CA ILE A 81 4.72 -1.64 16.41
C ILE A 81 5.79 -0.80 17.10
N LEU A 82 5.50 0.49 17.34
CA LEU A 82 6.43 1.38 18.04
C LEU A 82 6.78 0.85 19.44
N SER A 83 5.82 0.28 20.17
CA SER A 83 6.11 -0.31 21.48
C SER A 83 7.04 -1.53 21.42
N GLN A 84 7.10 -2.25 20.29
CA GLN A 84 8.07 -3.35 20.13
C GLN A 84 9.47 -2.79 19.83
N VAL A 85 9.55 -1.74 19.01
CA VAL A 85 10.82 -1.11 18.60
C VAL A 85 11.47 -0.33 19.75
N GLU A 86 10.68 0.34 20.60
CA GLU A 86 11.19 1.11 21.75
C GLU A 86 11.94 0.24 22.78
N ASN A 87 11.65 -1.07 22.83
CA ASN A 87 12.25 -2.00 23.79
C ASN A 87 13.49 -2.73 23.24
N ILE A 88 13.96 -2.38 22.04
CA ILE A 88 15.13 -2.99 21.42
C ILE A 88 16.41 -2.60 22.17
N ASP A 89 17.19 -3.60 22.57
CA ASP A 89 18.58 -3.40 22.98
C ASP A 89 19.48 -3.40 21.75
N TRP A 90 19.83 -2.21 21.25
CA TRP A 90 20.60 -2.04 20.03
C TRP A 90 22.03 -2.62 20.10
N ASP A 91 22.53 -2.92 21.29
CA ASP A 91 23.84 -3.57 21.46
C ASP A 91 23.80 -5.09 21.19
N GLU A 92 22.61 -5.70 21.15
CA GLU A 92 22.42 -7.16 21.01
C GLU A 92 21.85 -7.60 19.66
N VAL A 93 21.50 -6.66 18.76
CA VAL A 93 20.72 -6.94 17.53
C VAL A 93 21.56 -6.86 16.28
N SER A 94 21.21 -7.67 15.29
CA SER A 94 21.98 -7.79 14.03
C SER A 94 21.46 -6.91 12.89
N VAL A 95 20.25 -6.35 13.03
CA VAL A 95 19.60 -5.50 12.04
C VAL A 95 20.24 -4.13 11.92
N ASP A 96 20.31 -3.59 10.71
CA ASP A 96 20.72 -2.20 10.48
C ASP A 96 19.61 -1.26 10.96
N PRO A 97 19.85 -0.39 11.96
CA PRO A 97 18.85 0.54 12.48
C PRO A 97 18.28 1.48 11.40
N TYR A 98 19.02 1.74 10.33
CA TYR A 98 18.55 2.57 9.22
C TYR A 98 17.60 1.82 8.28
N MET A 99 17.70 0.48 8.24
CA MET A 99 16.84 -0.36 7.41
C MET A 99 15.57 -0.77 8.14
N LEU A 100 15.61 -0.87 9.48
CA LEU A 100 14.47 -1.34 10.27
C LEU A 100 13.15 -0.60 9.95
N PRO A 101 13.10 0.75 9.85
CA PRO A 101 11.85 1.45 9.51
C PRO A 101 11.20 0.96 8.21
N TYR A 102 12.00 0.51 7.24
CA TYR A 102 11.48 0.00 5.96
C TYR A 102 10.83 -1.38 6.07
N GLU A 103 11.27 -2.17 7.04
CA GLU A 103 10.86 -3.56 7.22
C GLU A 103 9.68 -3.70 8.18
N LEU A 104 9.32 -2.65 8.94
CA LEU A 104 8.24 -2.75 9.92
C LEU A 104 6.87 -2.98 9.25
N PRO A 105 6.06 -3.92 9.78
CA PRO A 105 4.83 -4.40 9.13
C PRO A 105 3.62 -3.47 9.38
N TYR A 106 3.77 -2.18 9.11
CA TYR A 106 2.74 -1.17 9.40
C TYR A 106 1.47 -1.39 8.57
N LEU A 107 1.59 -1.56 7.26
CA LEU A 107 0.44 -1.74 6.37
C LEU A 107 -0.22 -3.09 6.59
N GLU A 108 0.57 -4.13 6.82
CA GLU A 108 0.14 -5.48 7.11
C GLU A 108 -0.73 -5.52 8.39
N TYR A 109 -0.30 -4.83 9.45
CA TYR A 109 -1.11 -4.75 10.67
C TYR A 109 -2.35 -3.86 10.51
N ILE A 110 -2.29 -2.78 9.73
CA ILE A 110 -3.50 -2.01 9.37
C ILE A 110 -4.49 -2.90 8.59
N ASN A 111 -3.98 -3.71 7.66
CA ASN A 111 -4.77 -4.60 6.82
C ASN A 111 -5.53 -5.67 7.61
N HIS A 112 -5.04 -6.09 8.78
CA HIS A 112 -5.81 -6.95 9.69
C HIS A 112 -7.18 -6.36 10.04
N PHE A 113 -7.26 -5.04 10.27
CA PHE A 113 -8.53 -4.38 10.58
C PHE A 113 -9.40 -4.16 9.33
N LEU A 114 -8.77 -4.00 8.17
CA LEU A 114 -9.45 -3.74 6.90
C LEU A 114 -10.01 -5.02 6.26
N ALA A 115 -9.42 -6.18 6.53
CA ALA A 115 -9.88 -7.48 6.04
C ALA A 115 -11.36 -7.74 6.40
N GLU A 116 -11.81 -7.33 7.59
CA GLU A 116 -13.23 -7.45 7.99
C GLU A 116 -14.19 -6.59 7.13
N LYS A 117 -13.65 -5.61 6.40
CA LYS A 117 -14.37 -4.73 5.48
C LYS A 117 -14.21 -5.17 4.02
N GLY A 118 -13.45 -6.23 3.75
CA GLY A 118 -13.10 -6.66 2.40
C GLY A 118 -12.22 -5.62 1.70
N LEU A 119 -11.33 -4.96 2.45
CA LEU A 119 -10.42 -3.93 1.96
C LEU A 119 -8.97 -4.28 2.33
N ARG A 120 -8.03 -3.89 1.47
CA ARG A 120 -6.59 -4.06 1.67
C ARG A 120 -5.86 -2.79 1.21
N LEU A 121 -4.94 -2.29 2.02
CA LEU A 121 -3.95 -1.29 1.62
C LEU A 121 -2.81 -2.00 0.90
N VAL A 122 -2.37 -1.41 -0.21
CA VAL A 122 -1.24 -1.88 -1.00
C VAL A 122 -0.39 -0.69 -1.42
N ASP A 123 0.85 -0.95 -1.85
CA ASP A 123 1.71 0.05 -2.48
C ASP A 123 2.27 -0.43 -3.81
N LEU A 124 2.59 0.51 -4.70
CA LEU A 124 3.20 0.21 -5.99
C LEU A 124 4.68 -0.16 -5.84
N THR A 125 5.09 -1.23 -6.50
CA THR A 125 6.49 -1.62 -6.68
C THR A 125 6.97 -1.25 -8.10
N PRO A 126 8.30 -1.07 -8.33
CA PRO A 126 9.43 -1.25 -7.41
C PRO A 126 9.98 0.07 -6.85
N PHE A 127 9.11 1.00 -6.47
CA PHE A 127 9.51 2.34 -6.06
C PHE A 127 10.06 2.37 -4.62
N GLU A 128 11.01 3.28 -4.36
CA GLU A 128 11.56 3.49 -3.01
C GLU A 128 10.53 4.11 -2.06
N ASN A 129 9.70 5.00 -2.60
CA ASN A 129 8.65 5.69 -1.86
C ASN A 129 7.30 5.01 -2.03
N ALA A 130 6.45 5.17 -1.03
CA ALA A 130 5.13 4.58 -0.97
C ALA A 130 4.18 5.31 -1.92
N TYR A 131 3.58 4.58 -2.85
CA TYR A 131 2.34 5.00 -3.53
C TYR A 131 1.22 4.11 -3.01
N ILE A 132 0.66 4.49 -1.85
CA ILE A 132 -0.28 3.66 -1.10
C ILE A 132 -1.69 3.90 -1.60
N PHE A 133 -2.45 2.84 -1.82
CA PHE A 133 -3.87 2.94 -2.16
C PHE A 133 -4.65 1.76 -1.59
N CYS A 134 -5.96 1.91 -1.53
CA CYS A 134 -6.86 0.91 -0.97
C CYS A 134 -7.59 0.18 -2.09
N ILE A 135 -7.57 -1.15 -2.03
CA ILE A 135 -8.25 -2.04 -2.97
C ILE A 135 -9.23 -2.95 -2.25
N ARG A 136 -10.11 -3.59 -3.02
CA ARG A 136 -10.94 -4.70 -2.56
C ARG A 136 -10.03 -5.89 -2.25
N ASP A 137 -10.27 -6.49 -1.09
CA ASP A 137 -9.54 -7.68 -0.61
C ASP A 137 -10.08 -8.94 -1.31
N ASP A 138 -9.70 -9.11 -2.58
CA ASP A 138 -10.11 -10.20 -3.45
C ASP A 138 -8.92 -10.61 -4.34
N GLU A 139 -8.42 -11.82 -4.11
CA GLU A 139 -7.21 -12.35 -4.77
C GLU A 139 -7.30 -12.32 -6.31
N GLU A 140 -8.48 -12.60 -6.90
CA GLU A 140 -8.63 -12.58 -8.36
C GLU A 140 -8.52 -11.15 -8.91
N LEU A 141 -9.02 -10.17 -8.16
CA LEU A 141 -8.90 -8.75 -8.52
C LEU A 141 -7.47 -8.23 -8.32
N ILE A 142 -6.79 -8.67 -7.27
CA ILE A 142 -5.40 -8.33 -6.97
C ILE A 142 -4.48 -8.87 -8.08
N GLU A 143 -4.56 -10.16 -8.41
CA GLU A 143 -3.79 -10.78 -9.48
C GLU A 143 -4.03 -10.09 -10.83
N LYS A 144 -5.28 -9.70 -11.11
CA LYS A 144 -5.63 -8.99 -12.34
C LYS A 144 -5.01 -7.59 -12.38
N LEU A 145 -5.05 -6.85 -11.28
CA LEU A 145 -4.46 -5.52 -11.20
C LEU A 145 -2.94 -5.57 -11.30
N ASP A 146 -2.30 -6.48 -10.56
CA ASP A 146 -0.85 -6.70 -10.63
C ASP A 146 -0.42 -7.10 -12.05
N GLY A 147 -1.15 -8.01 -12.70
CA GLY A 147 -0.91 -8.38 -14.10
C GLY A 147 -1.00 -7.20 -15.07
N ALA A 148 -1.95 -6.27 -14.85
CA ALA A 148 -2.09 -5.08 -15.68
C ALA A 148 -0.98 -4.05 -15.44
N LEU A 149 -0.52 -3.91 -14.19
CA LEU A 149 0.62 -3.04 -13.81
C LEU A 149 1.95 -3.57 -14.36
N ASN A 150 2.14 -4.90 -14.35
CA ASN A 150 3.36 -5.57 -14.81
C ASN A 150 3.70 -5.29 -16.28
N ILE A 151 2.70 -4.94 -17.11
CA ILE A 151 2.90 -4.51 -18.50
C ILE A 151 3.78 -3.25 -18.57
N PHE A 152 3.74 -2.42 -17.54
CA PHE A 152 4.45 -1.16 -17.40
C PHE A 152 5.63 -1.25 -16.43
N GLU A 153 6.11 -2.46 -16.16
CA GLU A 153 7.22 -2.73 -15.22
C GLU A 153 6.92 -2.29 -13.78
N MET A 154 5.63 -2.22 -13.40
CA MET A 154 5.18 -1.95 -12.04
C MET A 154 4.47 -3.17 -11.47
N GLY A 155 4.29 -3.21 -10.15
CA GLY A 155 3.51 -4.26 -9.51
C GLY A 155 2.88 -3.79 -8.22
N ILE A 156 2.27 -4.73 -7.51
CA ILE A 156 1.64 -4.53 -6.22
C ILE A 156 2.49 -5.20 -5.14
N ASN A 157 2.84 -4.46 -4.10
CA ASN A 157 3.14 -5.07 -2.82
C ASN A 157 1.82 -5.31 -2.09
N GLU A 158 1.45 -6.57 -1.95
CA GLU A 158 0.13 -6.96 -1.46
C GLU A 158 -0.08 -6.65 0.02
N ARG A 159 0.99 -6.57 0.81
CA ARG A 159 0.92 -6.26 2.25
C ARG A 159 -0.10 -7.15 2.97
N GLU A 160 0.06 -8.47 2.89
CA GLU A 160 -0.91 -9.41 3.48
C GLU A 160 -1.25 -9.06 4.94
N PRO A 161 -2.54 -9.17 5.35
CA PRO A 161 -2.96 -8.86 6.71
C PRO A 161 -2.18 -9.69 7.75
N MET A 162 -1.62 -9.02 8.76
CA MET A 162 -0.97 -9.67 9.90
C MET A 162 -1.73 -9.36 11.18
N ASP A 163 -2.14 -10.38 11.93
CA ASP A 163 -2.74 -10.17 13.25
C ASP A 163 -1.73 -9.65 14.28
N ARG A 164 -2.21 -9.39 15.49
CA ARG A 164 -1.39 -8.84 16.58
C ARG A 164 -0.19 -9.72 16.95
N GLU A 165 -0.35 -11.04 16.97
CA GLU A 165 0.73 -11.96 17.35
C GLU A 165 1.67 -12.19 16.18
N GLU A 166 1.15 -12.33 14.96
CA GLU A 166 1.95 -12.40 13.73
C GLU A 166 2.85 -11.14 13.58
N THR A 167 2.28 -9.96 13.79
CA THR A 167 3.00 -8.68 13.78
C THR A 167 4.17 -8.68 14.76
N LYS A 168 3.96 -9.14 16.00
CA LYS A 168 5.01 -9.18 17.02
C LYS A 168 6.09 -10.21 16.67
N ASP A 169 5.69 -11.38 16.22
CA ASP A 169 6.62 -12.46 15.88
C ASP A 169 7.48 -12.07 14.68
N TYR A 170 6.89 -11.39 13.68
CA TYR A 170 7.63 -10.81 12.57
C TYR A 170 8.66 -9.77 13.03
N ILE A 171 8.26 -8.81 13.86
CA ILE A 171 9.18 -7.80 14.40
C ILE A 171 10.32 -8.47 15.19
N ARG A 172 10.04 -9.47 16.03
CA ARG A 172 11.09 -10.23 16.73
C ARG A 172 12.04 -10.90 15.75
N SER A 173 11.53 -11.48 14.66
CA SER A 173 12.37 -12.15 13.66
C SER A 173 13.29 -11.20 12.89
N LEU A 174 12.97 -9.90 12.83
CA LEU A 174 13.87 -8.88 12.27
C LEU A 174 15.03 -8.56 13.23
N ILE A 175 14.81 -8.72 14.53
CA ILE A 175 15.68 -8.19 15.59
C ILE A 175 16.63 -9.27 16.14
N GLU A 176 16.16 -10.53 16.20
CA GLU A 176 16.92 -11.72 16.66
C GLU A 176 17.89 -12.27 15.61
#